data_AF-A0A6P0UL92-F1
#
_entry.id   AF-A0A6P0UL92-F1
#
_cell.length_a   1.000
_cell.length_b   1.000
_cell.length_c   1.000
_cell.angle_alpha   90.00
_cell.angle_beta   90.00
_cell.angle_gamma   90.00
#
_symmetry.space_group_name_H-M   'P 1'
#
loop_
_entity.id
_entity.type
_entity.pdbx_description
1 polymer ?
#
loop_
_entity_poly.entity_id
_entity_poly.type
_entity_poly.pdbx_seq_one_letter_code
_entity_poly.pdbx_strand_id
1 'polypeptide(L)'
;MRQVYILLILLISGSIGLNAQSIRKNYLELTETERINLINAFYALRNGPDLVNDLATFHMDFFSFDNTADPTRLDIHLNLPDEPERDIFLAWHRRQMFEMEQAMQDINPRISLAYWDSSVDQSINDPIWDQDFLGQFNADWNLNRNLGGNGALPTPQEVTTVQSNTDFLTYSNAFERGTPHAGAHRWVGGVMPTSVSPRDPIFYFHHSFVDKLWQEWEEVNQSSAFIMTSMLRYDGTYVFDGETLPLVNPNDITDSRALGVFYAENGLAELDNYTVSNTHNPEETFYYQFSIEVGDNFIAPSGTSSRIESVNNILLRPGFRAESGASFVATIDTAPITNGIQGRDRSSEIVRNQKPFDEVGELENVIFTDEDLVDDVVLIKSFPNPFTNKITIEVSKNIKECSIIIFNMMGQVVKEEFFDDTSNIEIRGLYGLSNGVYVLKVVDGNNNELITRRIVKL
;
A
#
# COMPACT_ATOMS: atom_id res chain seq x y z
N MET A 1 15.96 49.57 -50.50
CA MET A 1 15.93 49.05 -49.13
C MET A 1 15.77 47.53 -49.20
N ARG A 2 16.80 46.76 -48.83
CA ARG A 2 16.71 45.29 -48.74
C ARG A 2 16.14 44.95 -47.35
N GLN A 3 14.99 44.30 -47.32
CA GLN A 3 14.45 43.76 -46.07
C GLN A 3 15.26 42.54 -45.66
N VAL A 4 15.84 42.59 -44.47
CA VAL A 4 16.51 41.47 -43.80
C VAL A 4 15.46 40.79 -42.94
N TYR A 5 15.18 39.52 -43.21
CA TYR A 5 14.34 38.69 -42.35
C TYR A 5 15.24 37.97 -41.35
N ILE A 6 15.08 38.29 -40.07
CA ILE A 6 15.73 37.58 -38.97
C ILE A 6 14.82 36.40 -38.61
N LEU A 7 15.26 35.20 -38.95
CA LEU A 7 14.62 33.96 -38.51
C LEU A 7 15.04 33.70 -37.07
N LEU A 8 14.15 34.01 -36.11
CA LEU A 8 14.35 33.65 -34.71
C LEU A 8 13.98 32.17 -34.56
N ILE A 9 14.98 31.29 -34.49
CA ILE A 9 14.78 29.90 -34.07
C ILE A 9 14.72 29.93 -32.54
N LEU A 10 13.50 29.91 -32.00
CA LEU A 10 13.29 29.60 -30.59
C LEU A 10 13.58 28.10 -30.41
N LEU A 11 14.78 27.78 -29.93
CA LEU A 11 15.03 26.50 -29.30
C LEU A 11 14.28 26.52 -27.97
N ILE A 12 13.05 25.99 -27.98
CA ILE A 12 12.38 25.57 -26.77
C ILE A 12 13.18 24.36 -26.29
N SER A 13 14.18 24.60 -25.42
CA SER A 13 14.70 23.55 -24.58
C SER A 13 13.57 23.16 -23.64
N GLY A 14 12.79 22.14 -24.02
CA GLY A 14 11.98 21.44 -23.05
C GLY A 14 12.93 20.99 -21.95
N SER A 15 12.71 21.49 -20.74
CA SER A 15 13.28 20.89 -19.54
C SER A 15 12.87 19.42 -19.58
N ILE A 16 13.82 18.54 -19.89
CA ILE A 16 13.65 17.11 -19.69
C ILE A 16 13.35 16.98 -18.20
N GLY A 17 12.14 16.55 -17.87
CA GLY A 17 11.73 16.30 -16.49
C GLY A 17 12.73 15.33 -15.90
N LEU A 18 13.56 15.82 -14.98
CA LEU A 18 14.43 14.99 -14.17
C LEU A 18 13.53 14.32 -13.14
N ASN A 19 12.82 13.25 -13.49
CA ASN A 19 11.89 12.59 -12.58
C ASN A 19 12.68 11.64 -11.65
N ALA A 20 12.46 11.74 -10.33
CA ALA A 20 13.33 11.12 -9.32
C ALA A 20 12.83 9.74 -8.85
N GLN A 21 13.76 8.88 -8.44
CA GLN A 21 13.43 7.73 -7.59
C GLN A 21 13.24 8.20 -6.15
N SER A 22 12.47 7.45 -5.37
CA SER A 22 12.00 7.95 -4.08
C SER A 22 12.77 7.39 -2.90
N ILE A 23 13.16 8.27 -1.98
CA ILE A 23 13.51 7.90 -0.61
C ILE A 23 12.43 8.49 0.31
N ARG A 24 11.48 7.64 0.72
CA ARG A 24 10.44 8.01 1.68
C ARG A 24 11.03 8.03 3.09
N LYS A 25 10.75 9.08 3.84
CA LYS A 25 11.32 9.34 5.17
C LYS A 25 10.22 9.70 6.17
N ASN A 26 10.51 9.61 7.48
CA ASN A 26 9.56 10.07 8.49
C ASN A 26 9.28 11.58 8.27
N TYR A 27 8.05 12.03 8.47
CA TYR A 27 7.70 13.45 8.30
C TYR A 27 8.54 14.41 9.16
N LEU A 28 9.06 13.96 10.31
CA LEU A 28 10.00 14.70 11.17
C LEU A 28 11.35 14.97 10.50
N GLU A 29 11.72 14.14 9.52
CA GLU A 29 12.94 14.25 8.73
C GLU A 29 12.71 15.02 7.42
N LEU A 30 11.55 15.64 7.23
CA LEU A 30 11.34 16.57 6.12
C LEU A 30 11.98 17.93 6.43
N THR A 31 12.66 18.48 5.44
CA THR A 31 13.01 19.89 5.43
C THR A 31 11.75 20.76 5.29
N GLU A 32 11.86 22.03 5.68
CA GLU A 32 10.79 23.01 5.46
C GLU A 32 10.41 23.11 3.97
N THR A 33 11.39 23.04 3.07
CA THR A 33 11.16 23.08 1.63
C THR A 33 10.43 21.82 1.13
N GLU A 34 10.77 20.63 1.61
CA GLU A 34 10.03 19.41 1.25
C GLU A 34 8.58 19.45 1.76
N ARG A 35 8.33 19.91 3.00
CA ARG A 35 6.97 20.12 3.51
C ARG A 35 6.17 21.06 2.61
N ILE A 36 6.73 22.21 2.28
CA ILE A 36 6.11 23.21 1.40
C ILE A 36 5.80 22.60 0.02
N ASN A 37 6.73 21.84 -0.55
CA ASN A 37 6.55 21.19 -1.86
C ASN A 37 5.46 20.12 -1.83
N LEU A 38 5.38 19.32 -0.78
CA LEU A 38 4.29 18.35 -0.58
C LEU A 38 2.93 19.05 -0.50
N ILE A 39 2.81 20.11 0.32
CA ILE A 39 1.58 20.91 0.42
C ILE A 39 1.23 21.50 -0.94
N ASN A 40 2.21 22.06 -1.67
CA ASN A 40 2.04 22.60 -3.02
C ASN A 40 1.47 21.57 -3.98
N ALA A 41 2.03 20.36 -3.98
CA ALA A 41 1.62 19.30 -4.88
C ALA A 41 0.21 18.80 -4.56
N PHE A 42 -0.14 18.59 -3.28
CA PHE A 42 -1.51 18.23 -2.88
C PHE A 42 -2.54 19.26 -3.36
N TYR A 43 -2.27 20.55 -3.17
CA TYR A 43 -3.14 21.60 -3.69
C TYR A 43 -3.21 21.60 -5.22
N ALA A 44 -2.10 21.39 -5.92
CA ALA A 44 -2.10 21.35 -7.38
C ALA A 44 -2.92 20.15 -7.92
N LEU A 45 -2.75 18.97 -7.32
CA LEU A 45 -3.48 17.75 -7.68
C LEU A 45 -4.98 17.85 -7.36
N ARG A 46 -5.34 18.48 -6.24
CA ARG A 46 -6.75 18.81 -5.89
C ARG A 46 -7.35 19.87 -6.81
N ASN A 47 -6.56 20.88 -7.18
CA ASN A 47 -7.08 22.03 -7.93
C ASN A 47 -7.17 21.81 -9.44
N GLY A 48 -6.34 20.91 -9.97
CA GLY A 48 -6.28 20.52 -11.37
C GLY A 48 -7.40 19.53 -11.75
N PRO A 49 -7.08 18.38 -12.39
CA PRO A 49 -8.04 17.32 -12.69
C PRO A 49 -8.69 16.66 -11.45
N ASP A 50 -8.27 17.05 -10.25
CA ASP A 50 -8.80 16.57 -8.97
C ASP A 50 -8.53 15.08 -8.69
N LEU A 51 -7.27 14.69 -8.92
CA LEU A 51 -6.80 13.32 -8.70
C LEU A 51 -7.10 12.80 -7.29
N VAL A 52 -7.07 13.68 -6.27
CA VAL A 52 -7.36 13.31 -4.88
C VAL A 52 -8.80 12.82 -4.72
N ASN A 53 -9.76 13.50 -5.35
CA ASN A 53 -11.16 13.05 -5.30
C ASN A 53 -11.41 11.82 -6.18
N ASP A 54 -10.76 11.74 -7.33
CA ASP A 54 -10.89 10.59 -8.20
C ASP A 54 -10.38 9.31 -7.53
N LEU A 55 -9.21 9.38 -6.88
CA LEU A 55 -8.66 8.26 -6.10
C LEU A 55 -9.57 7.87 -4.94
N ALA A 56 -10.16 8.85 -4.25
CA ALA A 56 -11.12 8.57 -3.19
C ALA A 56 -12.41 7.91 -3.71
N THR A 57 -12.88 8.33 -4.89
CA THR A 57 -14.07 7.75 -5.54
C THR A 57 -13.79 6.32 -5.97
N PHE A 58 -12.64 6.07 -6.61
CA PHE A 58 -12.20 4.72 -6.97
C PHE A 58 -12.08 3.83 -5.73
N HIS A 59 -11.40 4.33 -4.70
CA HIS A 59 -11.22 3.60 -3.45
C HIS A 59 -12.57 3.28 -2.79
N MET A 60 -13.56 4.16 -2.86
CA MET A 60 -14.93 3.92 -2.40
C MET A 60 -15.66 2.87 -3.24
N ASP A 61 -15.61 2.98 -4.57
CA ASP A 61 -16.32 2.10 -5.50
C ASP A 61 -15.84 0.64 -5.44
N PHE A 62 -14.59 0.44 -5.02
CA PHE A 62 -13.92 -0.86 -4.92
C PHE A 62 -13.49 -1.22 -3.49
N PHE A 63 -13.98 -0.51 -2.47
CA PHE A 63 -13.51 -0.64 -1.07
C PHE A 63 -13.64 -2.09 -0.57
N SER A 64 -14.86 -2.52 -0.31
CA SER A 64 -15.23 -3.91 0.06
C SER A 64 -16.73 -4.10 -0.13
N PHE A 65 -17.18 -5.32 -0.44
CA PHE A 65 -18.62 -5.66 -0.47
C PHE A 65 -18.98 -6.69 0.61
N ASP A 66 -19.91 -6.28 1.47
CA ASP A 66 -20.47 -6.98 2.62
C ASP A 66 -21.56 -8.01 2.24
N ASN A 67 -21.19 -9.05 1.48
CA ASN A 67 -22.02 -10.23 1.12
C ASN A 67 -22.78 -10.20 -0.21
N THR A 68 -22.30 -9.53 -1.26
CA THR A 68 -22.79 -9.82 -2.62
C THR A 68 -22.16 -11.10 -3.17
N ALA A 69 -22.98 -12.08 -3.55
CA ALA A 69 -22.58 -13.42 -4.00
C ALA A 69 -21.87 -13.47 -5.38
N ASP A 70 -21.26 -12.38 -5.85
CA ASP A 70 -20.54 -12.35 -7.13
C ASP A 70 -19.06 -12.71 -6.90
N PRO A 71 -18.62 -13.93 -7.28
CA PRO A 71 -17.25 -14.36 -7.11
C PRO A 71 -16.26 -13.61 -8.01
N THR A 72 -16.74 -12.84 -9.00
CA THR A 72 -15.91 -12.20 -10.04
C THR A 72 -15.62 -10.72 -9.81
N ARG A 73 -16.19 -10.13 -8.74
CA ARG A 73 -15.97 -8.73 -8.41
C ARG A 73 -14.58 -8.53 -7.80
N LEU A 74 -13.97 -7.39 -8.13
CA LEU A 74 -12.62 -7.02 -7.74
C LEU A 74 -12.70 -6.01 -6.60
N ASP A 75 -11.98 -6.23 -5.50
CA ASP A 75 -12.01 -5.39 -4.29
C ASP A 75 -10.58 -5.11 -3.80
N ILE A 76 -10.38 -3.99 -3.09
CA ILE A 76 -9.06 -3.54 -2.63
C ILE A 76 -8.83 -3.69 -1.12
N HIS A 77 -9.90 -3.94 -0.33
CA HIS A 77 -9.84 -4.18 1.11
C HIS A 77 -10.62 -5.44 1.53
N LEU A 78 -10.35 -5.86 2.77
CA LEU A 78 -11.03 -6.90 3.54
C LEU A 78 -11.03 -8.27 2.88
N ASN A 79 -9.94 -8.59 2.18
CA ASN A 79 -9.75 -9.91 1.59
C ASN A 79 -9.65 -10.94 2.72
N LEU A 80 -10.68 -11.77 2.86
CA LEU A 80 -10.79 -12.70 3.96
C LEU A 80 -9.70 -13.78 3.87
N PRO A 81 -9.20 -14.32 4.98
CA PRO A 81 -8.23 -15.42 4.95
C PRO A 81 -8.70 -16.68 4.20
N ASP A 82 -10.01 -16.83 3.99
CA ASP A 82 -10.62 -17.92 3.23
C ASP A 82 -10.88 -17.60 1.73
N GLU A 83 -10.55 -16.37 1.30
CA GLU A 83 -10.54 -15.86 -0.08
C GLU A 83 -9.15 -15.34 -0.53
N PRO A 84 -8.05 -16.12 -0.39
CA PRO A 84 -6.69 -15.68 -0.74
C PRO A 84 -6.51 -15.36 -2.23
N GLU A 85 -7.44 -15.79 -3.09
CA GLU A 85 -7.49 -15.41 -4.50
C GLU A 85 -7.78 -13.92 -4.73
N ARG A 86 -8.24 -13.21 -3.70
CA ARG A 86 -8.59 -11.78 -3.77
C ARG A 86 -7.59 -10.86 -3.07
N ASP A 87 -6.72 -11.38 -2.20
CA ASP A 87 -5.78 -10.54 -1.46
C ASP A 87 -4.90 -9.73 -2.41
N ILE A 88 -5.06 -8.41 -2.35
CA ILE A 88 -4.22 -7.41 -3.02
C ILE A 88 -3.99 -6.16 -2.16
N PHE A 89 -4.40 -6.15 -0.88
CA PHE A 89 -4.46 -4.95 -0.05
C PHE A 89 -3.10 -4.21 -0.02
N LEU A 90 -2.05 -4.92 0.38
CA LEU A 90 -0.70 -4.35 0.49
C LEU A 90 -0.14 -3.92 -0.88
N ALA A 91 -0.30 -4.76 -1.91
CA ALA A 91 0.21 -4.47 -3.25
C ALA A 91 -0.51 -3.28 -3.91
N TRP A 92 -1.83 -3.19 -3.74
CA TRP A 92 -2.63 -2.10 -4.28
C TRP A 92 -2.26 -0.76 -3.65
N HIS A 93 -2.16 -0.71 -2.31
CA HIS A 93 -1.77 0.52 -1.61
C HIS A 93 -0.32 0.94 -1.92
N ARG A 94 0.63 -0.01 -2.00
CA ARG A 94 1.99 0.27 -2.49
C ARG A 94 1.95 0.96 -3.85
N ARG A 95 1.19 0.42 -4.79
CA ARG A 95 1.07 0.96 -6.14
C ARG A 95 0.42 2.34 -6.14
N GLN A 96 -0.63 2.53 -5.35
CA GLN A 96 -1.32 3.80 -5.22
C GLN A 96 -0.39 4.89 -4.64
N MET A 97 0.42 4.57 -3.62
CA MET A 97 1.41 5.50 -3.07
C MET A 97 2.44 5.90 -4.12
N PHE A 98 2.95 4.92 -4.87
CA PHE A 98 3.88 5.18 -5.97
C PHE A 98 3.25 6.09 -7.04
N GLU A 99 1.99 5.89 -7.39
CA GLU A 99 1.33 6.70 -8.43
C GLU A 99 0.97 8.11 -7.99
N MET A 100 0.54 8.28 -6.74
CA MET A 100 0.39 9.61 -6.15
C MET A 100 1.74 10.34 -6.16
N GLU A 101 2.81 9.65 -5.79
CA GLU A 101 4.18 10.19 -5.80
C GLU A 101 4.64 10.57 -7.22
N GLN A 102 4.38 9.74 -8.23
CA GLN A 102 4.66 10.08 -9.64
C GLN A 102 3.89 11.34 -10.09
N ALA A 103 2.60 11.43 -9.75
CA ALA A 103 1.80 12.62 -10.06
C ALA A 103 2.31 13.88 -9.36
N MET A 104 2.85 13.76 -8.14
CA MET A 104 3.53 14.87 -7.46
C MET A 104 4.87 15.21 -8.12
N GLN A 105 5.61 14.21 -8.61
CA GLN A 105 6.88 14.41 -9.28
C GLN A 105 6.74 15.07 -10.65
N ASP A 106 5.62 14.87 -11.35
CA ASP A 106 5.27 15.63 -12.56
C ASP A 106 5.13 17.14 -12.29
N ILE A 107 4.77 17.53 -11.05
CA ILE A 107 4.71 18.92 -10.61
C ILE A 107 6.09 19.40 -10.14
N ASN A 108 6.72 18.63 -9.25
CA ASN A 108 8.07 18.89 -8.78
C ASN A 108 8.80 17.56 -8.57
N PRO A 109 9.79 17.25 -9.40
CA PRO A 109 10.37 15.91 -9.39
C PRO A 109 11.25 15.61 -8.17
N ARG A 110 11.53 16.59 -7.30
CA ARG A 110 12.23 16.35 -6.04
C ARG A 110 11.31 15.87 -4.92
N ILE A 111 10.02 15.72 -5.18
CA ILE A 111 9.08 15.23 -4.17
C ILE A 111 9.26 13.72 -4.00
N SER A 112 9.38 13.33 -2.74
CA SER A 112 9.11 11.99 -2.24
C SER A 112 8.01 12.11 -1.20
N LEU A 113 7.07 11.17 -1.18
CA LEU A 113 6.15 11.02 -0.07
C LEU A 113 6.93 10.75 1.22
N ALA A 114 6.39 11.23 2.33
CA ALA A 114 6.88 10.89 3.65
C ALA A 114 5.90 9.94 4.33
N TYR A 115 6.36 9.29 5.39
CA TYR A 115 5.52 8.42 6.20
C TYR A 115 5.30 9.01 7.60
N TRP A 116 4.19 8.62 8.22
CA TRP A 116 3.86 8.90 9.62
C TRP A 116 3.92 7.60 10.41
N ASP A 117 4.92 7.48 11.29
CA ASP A 117 5.02 6.34 12.20
C ASP A 117 4.00 6.48 13.33
N SER A 118 2.77 6.05 13.04
CA SER A 118 1.66 6.11 13.98
C SER A 118 1.88 5.24 15.22
N SER A 119 2.91 4.39 15.26
CA SER A 119 3.23 3.61 16.46
C SER A 119 3.99 4.41 17.51
N VAL A 120 4.67 5.48 17.09
CA VAL A 120 5.50 6.35 17.94
C VAL A 120 4.90 7.76 18.05
N ASP A 121 4.51 8.33 16.92
CA ASP A 121 4.05 9.72 16.78
C ASP A 121 2.54 9.81 17.05
N GLN A 122 2.16 9.77 18.33
CA GLN A 122 0.77 9.58 18.77
C GLN A 122 0.07 10.82 19.37
N SER A 123 0.74 11.96 19.45
CA SER A 123 0.17 13.15 20.08
C SER A 123 -0.73 13.90 19.09
N ILE A 124 -1.89 14.36 19.58
CA ILE A 124 -2.75 15.30 18.83
C ILE A 124 -2.08 16.65 18.57
N ASN A 125 -0.94 16.92 19.21
CA ASN A 125 -0.14 18.13 19.04
C ASN A 125 1.18 17.87 18.29
N ASP A 126 1.35 16.68 17.67
CA ASP A 126 2.54 16.42 16.86
C ASP A 126 2.59 17.34 15.63
N PRO A 127 3.80 17.72 15.14
CA PRO A 127 3.96 18.72 14.10
C PRO A 127 3.28 18.38 12.76
N ILE A 128 2.97 17.10 12.53
CA ILE A 128 2.19 16.68 11.35
C ILE A 128 0.81 17.36 11.30
N TRP A 129 0.24 17.69 12.46
CA TRP A 129 -1.08 18.33 12.59
C TRP A 129 -1.03 19.86 12.62
N ASP A 130 0.16 20.46 12.55
CA ASP A 130 0.31 21.92 12.55
C ASP A 130 -0.35 22.56 11.33
N GLN A 131 -0.87 23.78 11.51
CA GLN A 131 -1.57 24.53 10.46
C GLN A 131 -0.64 24.95 9.30
N ASP A 132 0.67 24.98 9.51
CA ASP A 132 1.63 25.21 8.43
C ASP A 132 2.02 23.90 7.69
N PHE A 133 1.48 22.75 8.11
CA PHE A 133 1.64 21.46 7.45
C PHE A 133 0.31 20.76 7.17
N LEU A 134 0.06 19.51 7.60
CA LEU A 134 -1.17 18.81 7.20
C LEU A 134 -2.42 19.31 7.93
N GLY A 135 -2.28 20.11 8.99
CA GLY A 135 -3.38 20.68 9.76
C GLY A 135 -4.31 21.60 8.96
N GLN A 136 -3.78 22.34 7.98
CA GLN A 136 -4.56 23.28 7.17
C GLN A 136 -5.68 22.59 6.38
N PHE A 137 -5.39 21.40 5.85
CA PHE A 137 -6.34 20.64 5.03
C PHE A 137 -7.62 20.29 5.77
N ASN A 138 -7.59 20.20 7.11
CA ASN A 138 -8.77 19.83 7.88
C ASN A 138 -9.93 20.81 7.65
N ALA A 139 -9.65 22.11 7.76
CA ALA A 139 -10.63 23.15 7.50
C ALA A 139 -10.78 23.40 5.99
N ASP A 140 -9.66 23.49 5.26
CA ASP A 140 -9.67 23.89 3.86
C ASP A 140 -10.41 22.89 2.96
N TRP A 141 -10.37 21.59 3.32
CA TRP A 141 -10.96 20.51 2.55
C TRP A 141 -12.19 19.87 3.22
N ASN A 142 -12.65 20.39 4.37
CA ASN A 142 -13.80 19.86 5.12
C ASN A 142 -13.63 18.38 5.54
N LEU A 143 -12.46 18.04 6.10
CA LEU A 143 -12.11 16.65 6.45
C LEU A 143 -12.72 16.18 7.77
N ASN A 144 -13.13 17.12 8.63
CA ASN A 144 -13.78 16.85 9.92
C ASN A 144 -12.99 15.88 10.83
N ARG A 145 -11.66 15.97 10.84
CA ARG A 145 -10.79 15.15 11.70
C ARG A 145 -11.19 15.27 13.17
N ASN A 146 -11.14 14.15 13.89
CA ASN A 146 -11.43 14.05 15.33
C ASN A 146 -10.30 13.25 16.02
N LEU A 147 -9.11 13.83 16.02
CA LEU A 147 -7.88 13.18 16.46
C LEU A 147 -8.00 12.60 17.87
N GLY A 148 -7.76 11.30 18.01
CA GLY A 148 -7.83 10.56 19.28
C GLY A 148 -9.24 10.33 19.82
N GLY A 149 -10.28 10.73 19.08
CA GLY A 149 -11.67 10.61 19.55
C GLY A 149 -12.26 9.21 19.40
N ASN A 150 -11.72 8.38 18.51
CA ASN A 150 -12.34 7.11 18.10
C ASN A 150 -11.37 5.91 18.16
N GLY A 151 -10.74 5.68 19.32
CA GLY A 151 -9.83 4.55 19.52
C GLY A 151 -8.37 4.97 19.62
N ALA A 152 -7.46 3.99 19.70
CA ALA A 152 -6.04 4.20 19.89
C ALA A 152 -5.25 3.96 18.60
N LEU A 153 -4.10 4.61 18.51
CA LEU A 153 -3.04 4.28 17.56
C LEU A 153 -2.34 2.98 17.98
N PRO A 154 -1.67 2.28 17.05
CA PRO A 154 -0.93 1.07 17.40
C PRO A 154 0.18 1.38 18.39
N THR A 155 0.50 0.44 19.28
CA THR A 155 1.77 0.51 20.03
C THR A 155 2.92 -0.09 19.21
N PRO A 156 4.20 0.24 19.49
CA PRO A 156 5.32 -0.41 18.84
C PRO A 156 5.34 -1.94 19.05
N GLN A 157 4.79 -2.41 20.17
CA GLN A 157 4.64 -3.84 20.45
C GLN A 157 3.59 -4.50 19.56
N GLU A 158 2.47 -3.82 19.27
CA GLU A 158 1.45 -4.33 18.35
C GLU A 158 1.99 -4.42 16.92
N VAL A 159 2.72 -3.39 16.45
CA VAL A 159 3.42 -3.44 15.16
C VAL A 159 4.41 -4.61 15.13
N THR A 160 5.23 -4.76 16.18
CA THR A 160 6.21 -5.87 16.28
C THR A 160 5.52 -7.24 16.25
N THR A 161 4.35 -7.36 16.89
CA THR A 161 3.56 -8.60 16.92
C THR A 161 3.07 -8.95 15.52
N VAL A 162 2.52 -7.98 14.78
CA VAL A 162 2.10 -8.21 13.40
C VAL A 162 3.31 -8.56 12.50
N GLN A 163 4.43 -7.83 12.62
CA GLN A 163 5.66 -8.11 11.87
C GLN A 163 6.27 -9.49 12.14
N SER A 164 5.91 -10.14 13.25
CA SER A 164 6.41 -11.48 13.61
C SER A 164 5.69 -12.64 12.90
N ASN A 165 4.57 -12.37 12.21
CA ASN A 165 3.90 -13.37 11.39
C ASN A 165 4.80 -13.75 10.21
N THR A 166 4.96 -15.05 9.94
CA THR A 166 5.82 -15.54 8.83
C THR A 166 5.01 -16.01 7.62
N ASP A 167 3.72 -16.27 7.82
CA ASP A 167 2.77 -16.56 6.75
C ASP A 167 2.21 -15.24 6.19
N PHE A 168 2.34 -15.04 4.88
CA PHE A 168 1.98 -13.78 4.23
C PHE A 168 0.50 -13.41 4.39
N LEU A 169 -0.42 -14.37 4.25
CA LEU A 169 -1.86 -14.08 4.34
C LEU A 169 -2.25 -13.74 5.78
N THR A 170 -1.66 -14.43 6.76
CA THR A 170 -1.83 -14.11 8.18
C THR A 170 -1.29 -12.72 8.49
N TYR A 171 -0.11 -12.37 7.95
CA TYR A 171 0.47 -11.05 8.07
C TYR A 171 -0.44 -9.97 7.46
N SER A 172 -0.79 -10.11 6.18
CA SER A 172 -1.62 -9.17 5.41
C SER A 172 -2.94 -8.87 6.13
N ASN A 173 -3.66 -9.92 6.56
CA ASN A 173 -4.94 -9.78 7.28
C ASN A 173 -4.77 -9.11 8.65
N ALA A 174 -3.77 -9.54 9.44
CA ALA A 174 -3.50 -8.95 10.75
C ALA A 174 -3.07 -7.49 10.65
N PHE A 175 -2.42 -7.12 9.55
CA PHE A 175 -2.01 -5.75 9.29
C PHE A 175 -3.20 -4.87 8.91
N GLU A 176 -3.97 -5.27 7.90
CA GLU A 176 -5.10 -4.50 7.36
C GLU A 176 -6.17 -4.24 8.43
N ARG A 177 -6.62 -5.28 9.12
CA ARG A 177 -7.67 -5.17 10.14
C ARG A 177 -7.12 -4.64 11.48
N GLY A 178 -5.80 -4.72 11.63
CA GLY A 178 -5.04 -4.45 12.84
C GLY A 178 -5.07 -2.99 13.28
N THR A 179 -4.72 -2.76 14.54
CA THR A 179 -4.36 -1.41 14.99
C THR A 179 -3.27 -0.75 14.12
N PRO A 180 -2.30 -1.46 13.51
CA PRO A 180 -1.31 -0.84 12.63
C PRO A 180 -1.86 -0.08 11.43
N HIS A 181 -3.00 -0.50 10.85
CA HIS A 181 -3.68 0.20 9.76
C HIS A 181 -5.01 0.79 10.22
N ALA A 182 -5.96 -0.05 10.61
CA ALA A 182 -7.31 0.36 11.00
C ALA A 182 -7.32 1.32 12.20
N GLY A 183 -6.39 1.15 13.15
CA GLY A 183 -6.26 2.03 14.32
C GLY A 183 -5.98 3.48 13.94
N ALA A 184 -5.08 3.71 12.97
CA ALA A 184 -4.77 5.06 12.49
C ALA A 184 -5.95 5.70 11.75
N HIS A 185 -6.64 4.95 10.90
CA HIS A 185 -7.86 5.42 10.22
C HIS A 185 -8.92 5.88 11.24
N ARG A 186 -9.18 5.08 12.28
CA ARG A 186 -10.14 5.43 13.34
C ARG A 186 -9.65 6.61 14.18
N TRP A 187 -8.39 6.61 14.62
CA TRP A 187 -7.83 7.63 15.49
C TRP A 187 -7.84 9.03 14.85
N VAL A 188 -7.56 9.14 13.54
CA VAL A 188 -7.64 10.44 12.84
C VAL A 188 -9.10 10.94 12.78
N GLY A 189 -10.06 10.03 12.59
CA GLY A 189 -11.48 10.36 12.49
C GLY A 189 -11.82 11.16 11.22
N GLY A 190 -13.02 11.74 11.18
CA GLY A 190 -13.50 12.47 10.01
C GLY A 190 -13.69 11.56 8.80
N VAL A 191 -13.07 11.88 7.67
CA VAL A 191 -13.12 11.05 6.45
C VAL A 191 -12.19 9.82 6.50
N MET A 192 -11.16 9.81 7.36
CA MET A 192 -10.22 8.68 7.43
C MET A 192 -10.86 7.32 7.76
N PRO A 193 -11.82 7.17 8.69
CA PRO A 193 -12.45 5.88 8.94
C PRO A 193 -13.45 5.44 7.85
N THR A 194 -13.54 6.12 6.71
CA THR A 194 -14.55 5.86 5.67
C THR A 194 -13.90 5.34 4.39
N SER A 195 -14.71 4.85 3.45
CA SER A 195 -14.24 4.38 2.15
C SER A 195 -13.78 5.52 1.21
N VAL A 196 -13.91 6.79 1.59
CA VAL A 196 -13.35 7.95 0.87
C VAL A 196 -12.11 8.54 1.57
N SER A 197 -11.44 7.76 2.43
CA SER A 197 -10.25 8.17 3.18
C SER A 197 -9.10 8.78 2.34
N PRO A 198 -8.88 8.44 1.05
CA PRO A 198 -7.85 9.11 0.24
C PRO A 198 -8.08 10.61 0.02
N ARG A 199 -9.25 11.14 0.39
CA ARG A 199 -9.53 12.59 0.44
C ARG A 199 -8.62 13.34 1.42
N ASP A 200 -8.19 12.69 2.49
CA ASP A 200 -7.31 13.30 3.48
C ASP A 200 -5.83 13.08 3.12
N PRO A 201 -5.00 14.13 2.96
CA PRO A 201 -3.56 13.97 2.71
C PRO A 201 -2.82 13.06 3.70
N ILE A 202 -3.31 12.94 4.94
CA ILE A 202 -2.70 12.03 5.92
C ILE A 202 -2.78 10.57 5.49
N PHE A 203 -3.76 10.19 4.66
CA PHE A 203 -3.89 8.86 4.09
C PHE A 203 -2.59 8.42 3.41
N TYR A 204 -1.96 9.30 2.62
CA TYR A 204 -0.74 8.97 1.89
C TYR A 204 0.49 8.84 2.80
N PHE A 205 0.52 9.55 3.93
CA PHE A 205 1.56 9.40 4.95
C PHE A 205 1.38 8.11 5.74
N HIS A 206 0.13 7.78 6.08
CA HIS A 206 -0.21 6.56 6.77
C HIS A 206 0.08 5.33 5.89
N HIS A 207 -0.38 5.31 4.65
CA HIS A 207 -0.15 4.20 3.72
C HIS A 207 1.31 4.10 3.24
N SER A 208 2.09 5.18 3.27
CA SER A 208 3.54 5.09 3.12
C SER A 208 4.21 4.41 4.32
N PHE A 209 3.65 4.51 5.53
CA PHE A 209 4.12 3.78 6.71
C PHE A 209 3.71 2.30 6.66
N VAL A 210 2.48 2.00 6.24
CA VAL A 210 2.02 0.63 5.94
C VAL A 210 2.96 -0.02 4.92
N ASP A 211 3.27 0.68 3.83
CA ASP A 211 4.16 0.19 2.78
C ASP A 211 5.60 -0.03 3.25
N LYS A 212 6.13 0.87 4.11
CA LYS A 212 7.42 0.71 4.78
C LYS A 212 7.46 -0.58 5.60
N LEU A 213 6.46 -0.81 6.43
CA LEU A 213 6.40 -1.98 7.29
C LEU A 213 6.30 -3.28 6.47
N TRP A 214 5.58 -3.28 5.33
CA TRP A 214 5.58 -4.43 4.43
C TRP A 214 6.94 -4.64 3.74
N GLN A 215 7.64 -3.58 3.33
CA GLN A 215 9.00 -3.69 2.80
C GLN A 215 9.96 -4.34 3.82
N GLU A 216 9.93 -3.89 5.08
CA GLU A 216 10.73 -4.48 6.15
C GLU A 216 10.38 -5.95 6.40
N TRP A 217 9.09 -6.28 6.35
CA TRP A 217 8.63 -7.67 6.47
C TRP A 217 9.21 -8.54 5.37
N GLU A 218 9.23 -8.02 4.14
CA GLU A 218 9.76 -8.73 2.97
C GLU A 218 11.26 -8.93 3.01
N GLU A 219 12.02 -7.98 3.57
CA GLU A 219 13.46 -8.13 3.74
C GLU A 219 13.83 -9.34 4.61
N VAL A 220 12.97 -9.67 5.58
CA VAL A 220 13.16 -10.81 6.49
C VAL A 220 12.55 -12.10 5.94
N ASN A 221 11.34 -12.05 5.38
CA ASN A 221 10.57 -13.26 5.06
C ASN A 221 10.70 -13.71 3.60
N GLN A 222 10.85 -12.78 2.65
CA GLN A 222 11.01 -13.06 1.20
C GLN A 222 9.95 -14.01 0.63
N SER A 223 8.72 -13.92 1.12
CA SER A 223 7.70 -14.95 0.94
C SER A 223 6.30 -14.45 0.60
N SER A 224 6.10 -13.14 0.40
CA SER A 224 4.84 -12.63 -0.16
C SER A 224 4.54 -13.34 -1.47
N ALA A 225 3.34 -13.90 -1.55
CA ALA A 225 2.86 -14.58 -2.73
C ALA A 225 1.37 -14.30 -2.89
N PHE A 226 1.04 -13.56 -3.93
CA PHE A 226 -0.33 -13.29 -4.32
C PHE A 226 -0.80 -14.34 -5.32
N ILE A 227 -2.00 -14.89 -5.14
CA ILE A 227 -2.62 -15.79 -6.13
C ILE A 227 -3.02 -14.98 -7.38
N MET A 228 -3.47 -13.74 -7.17
CA MET A 228 -3.84 -12.84 -8.24
C MET A 228 -2.60 -12.43 -9.05
N THR A 229 -2.72 -12.43 -10.38
CA THR A 229 -1.64 -12.06 -11.32
C THR A 229 -1.91 -10.76 -12.06
N SER A 230 -2.99 -10.08 -11.68
CA SER A 230 -3.44 -8.83 -12.28
C SER A 230 -4.38 -8.14 -11.29
N MET A 231 -3.92 -7.07 -10.65
CA MET A 231 -4.71 -6.30 -9.69
C MET A 231 -5.41 -5.11 -10.34
N LEU A 232 -6.49 -4.66 -9.69
CA LEU A 232 -7.13 -3.38 -9.99
C LEU A 232 -6.13 -2.24 -9.90
N ARG A 233 -6.37 -1.21 -10.68
CA ARG A 233 -5.57 0.00 -10.69
C ARG A 233 -6.46 1.15 -11.09
N TYR A 234 -6.30 2.28 -10.42
CA TYR A 234 -6.87 3.52 -10.93
C TYR A 234 -6.11 3.89 -12.21
N ASP A 235 -6.71 3.70 -13.37
CA ASP A 235 -6.09 3.89 -14.69
C ASP A 235 -6.45 5.23 -15.35
N GLY A 236 -7.09 6.14 -14.59
CA GLY A 236 -7.40 7.48 -15.07
C GLY A 236 -8.51 7.50 -16.11
N THR A 237 -9.70 6.97 -15.80
CA THR A 237 -10.92 7.55 -16.36
C THR A 237 -11.14 8.94 -15.70
N TYR A 238 -10.21 9.90 -15.78
CA TYR A 238 -9.97 10.81 -16.92
C TYR A 238 -8.54 10.81 -17.52
N VAL A 239 -8.47 10.56 -18.83
CA VAL A 239 -7.37 10.73 -19.80
C VAL A 239 -6.13 11.49 -19.29
N PHE A 240 -5.04 10.77 -19.00
CA PHE A 240 -3.67 11.26 -19.21
C PHE A 240 -3.16 10.61 -20.50
N ASP A 241 -3.00 11.39 -21.57
CA ASP A 241 -2.61 10.95 -22.93
C ASP A 241 -3.44 9.84 -23.62
N GLY A 242 -4.54 9.37 -23.04
CA GLY A 242 -5.51 8.51 -23.74
C GLY A 242 -5.12 7.04 -23.85
N GLU A 243 -4.19 6.57 -23.02
CA GLU A 243 -3.83 5.15 -22.95
C GLU A 243 -4.26 4.55 -21.61
N THR A 244 -5.02 3.46 -21.67
CA THR A 244 -5.26 2.56 -20.53
C THR A 244 -3.92 1.93 -20.16
N LEU A 245 -3.37 2.29 -19.01
CA LEU A 245 -2.11 1.71 -18.55
C LEU A 245 -2.30 0.21 -18.22
N PRO A 246 -1.28 -0.62 -18.44
CA PRO A 246 -1.41 -2.06 -18.26
C PRO A 246 -1.73 -2.43 -16.81
N LEU A 247 -2.46 -3.54 -16.65
CA LEU A 247 -2.69 -4.20 -15.37
C LEU A 247 -1.35 -4.57 -14.74
N VAL A 248 -1.28 -4.47 -13.41
CA VAL A 248 -0.06 -4.77 -12.65
C VAL A 248 -0.22 -6.13 -12.00
N ASN A 249 0.79 -7.00 -12.12
CA ASN A 249 0.84 -8.22 -11.33
C ASN A 249 1.34 -7.86 -9.93
N PRO A 250 0.57 -8.12 -8.85
CA PRO A 250 0.99 -7.76 -7.49
C PRO A 250 2.28 -8.48 -7.06
N ASN A 251 2.59 -9.64 -7.64
CA ASN A 251 3.85 -10.35 -7.41
C ASN A 251 5.09 -9.65 -8.01
N ASP A 252 4.90 -8.71 -8.96
CA ASP A 252 6.01 -7.97 -9.56
C ASP A 252 6.45 -6.78 -8.70
N ILE A 253 5.70 -6.46 -7.64
CA ILE A 253 5.92 -5.31 -6.76
C ILE A 253 5.94 -5.69 -5.27
N THR A 254 6.20 -6.96 -4.95
CA THR A 254 6.42 -7.42 -3.55
C THR A 254 7.66 -6.78 -2.93
N ASP A 255 8.62 -6.38 -3.77
CA ASP A 255 9.74 -5.53 -3.38
C ASP A 255 9.49 -4.10 -3.86
N SER A 256 9.45 -3.13 -2.94
CA SER A 256 9.25 -1.71 -3.27
C SER A 256 10.37 -1.17 -4.16
N ARG A 257 11.56 -1.78 -4.11
CA ARG A 257 12.70 -1.44 -4.98
C ARG A 257 12.41 -1.78 -6.44
N ALA A 258 11.47 -2.67 -6.76
CA ALA A 258 11.03 -2.87 -8.15
C ALA A 258 10.44 -1.58 -8.76
N LEU A 259 9.92 -0.69 -7.91
CA LEU A 259 9.44 0.64 -8.27
C LEU A 259 10.50 1.73 -8.09
N GLY A 260 11.67 1.37 -7.54
CA GLY A 260 12.72 2.30 -7.13
C GLY A 260 12.33 3.17 -5.94
N VAL A 261 11.46 2.66 -5.08
CA VAL A 261 11.11 3.28 -3.81
C VAL A 261 11.99 2.66 -2.72
N PHE A 262 12.56 3.53 -1.90
CA PHE A 262 13.38 3.20 -0.74
C PHE A 262 12.83 3.92 0.48
N TYR A 263 13.22 3.43 1.66
CA TYR A 263 12.88 4.03 2.93
C TYR A 263 14.13 4.52 3.64
N ALA A 264 13.99 5.63 4.35
CA ALA A 264 15.01 6.16 5.24
C ALA A 264 14.41 6.35 6.63
N GLU A 265 15.24 6.08 7.63
CA GLU A 265 14.89 6.31 9.03
C GLU A 265 16.14 6.67 9.84
N ASN A 266 15.94 7.41 10.92
CA ASN A 266 17.00 7.75 11.87
C ASN A 266 18.22 8.41 11.21
N GLY A 267 17.99 9.23 10.18
CA GLY A 267 19.07 9.91 9.46
C GLY A 267 19.86 9.00 8.48
N LEU A 268 19.38 7.81 8.16
CA LEU A 268 20.05 6.86 7.26
C LEU A 268 19.09 6.35 6.17
N ALA A 269 19.55 6.36 4.92
CA ALA A 269 18.92 5.67 3.80
C ALA A 269 19.90 4.61 3.26
N GLU A 270 19.49 3.35 3.22
CA GLU A 270 20.30 2.25 2.69
C GLU A 270 19.77 1.82 1.32
N LEU A 271 20.61 1.97 0.29
CA LEU A 271 20.30 1.62 -1.09
C LEU A 271 21.08 0.35 -1.45
N ASP A 272 20.49 -0.78 -1.09
CA ASP A 272 21.04 -2.11 -1.31
C ASP A 272 20.15 -2.95 -2.23
N ASN A 273 20.74 -4.00 -2.82
CA ASN A 273 20.10 -5.00 -3.67
C ASN A 273 19.23 -4.39 -4.79
N TYR A 274 19.77 -3.38 -5.46
CA TYR A 274 19.04 -2.64 -6.47
C TYR A 274 19.82 -2.56 -7.79
N THR A 275 19.13 -2.82 -8.89
CA THR A 275 19.69 -2.59 -10.23
C THR A 275 18.99 -1.39 -10.84
N VAL A 276 19.76 -0.32 -11.09
CA VAL A 276 19.27 0.85 -11.84
C VAL A 276 18.72 0.35 -13.15
N SER A 277 17.46 0.68 -13.44
CA SER A 277 16.75 0.16 -14.61
C SER A 277 16.34 1.26 -15.58
N ASN A 278 16.22 2.49 -15.08
CA ASN A 278 15.59 3.62 -15.74
C ASN A 278 14.18 3.31 -16.29
N THR A 279 13.49 2.32 -15.70
CA THR A 279 12.16 1.87 -16.15
C THR A 279 11.12 2.96 -15.99
N HIS A 280 11.15 3.65 -14.85
CA HIS A 280 10.18 4.70 -14.52
C HIS A 280 10.72 6.09 -14.90
N ASN A 281 12.05 6.25 -14.92
CA ASN A 281 12.72 7.54 -15.02
C ASN A 281 13.98 7.47 -15.90
N PRO A 282 14.18 8.38 -16.88
CA PRO A 282 15.39 8.40 -17.71
C PRO A 282 16.70 8.59 -16.92
N GLU A 283 16.63 9.26 -15.77
CA GLU A 283 17.71 9.33 -14.79
C GLU A 283 17.11 9.08 -13.40
N GLU A 284 17.58 8.05 -12.71
CA GLU A 284 17.10 7.72 -11.37
C GLU A 284 17.84 8.54 -10.33
N THR A 285 17.16 9.55 -9.76
CA THR A 285 17.75 10.43 -8.74
C THR A 285 17.27 10.04 -7.35
N PHE A 286 18.18 9.82 -6.40
CA PHE A 286 17.89 9.50 -5.01
C PHE A 286 18.37 10.65 -4.12
N TYR A 287 17.44 11.32 -3.43
CA TYR A 287 17.75 12.47 -2.58
C TYR A 287 17.36 12.22 -1.11
N TYR A 288 18.31 12.45 -0.21
CA TYR A 288 18.07 12.43 1.23
C TYR A 288 19.04 13.34 1.96
N GLN A 289 18.52 14.23 2.82
CA GLN A 289 19.33 15.28 3.44
C GLN A 289 20.38 14.74 4.42
N PHE A 290 20.16 13.56 5.01
CA PHE A 290 21.10 12.96 5.95
C PHE A 290 22.06 12.00 5.24
N SER A 291 22.29 10.80 5.75
CA SER A 291 23.27 9.87 5.19
C SER A 291 22.62 8.93 4.19
N ILE A 292 23.24 8.79 3.01
CA ILE A 292 22.89 7.74 2.05
C ILE A 292 24.04 6.74 1.98
N GLU A 293 23.74 5.47 2.22
CA GLU A 293 24.67 4.36 1.99
C GLU A 293 24.23 3.58 0.77
N VAL A 294 25.15 3.33 -0.16
CA VAL A 294 24.89 2.63 -1.41
C VAL A 294 25.82 1.43 -1.47
N GLY A 295 25.28 0.23 -1.42
CA GLY A 295 26.06 -0.97 -1.13
C GLY A 295 25.41 -2.26 -1.60
N ASP A 296 25.97 -3.39 -1.15
CA ASP A 296 25.33 -4.70 -1.12
C ASP A 296 24.45 -5.00 -2.35
N ASN A 297 25.11 -5.14 -3.50
CA ASN A 297 24.52 -5.38 -4.82
C ASN A 297 23.72 -4.23 -5.43
N PHE A 298 24.05 -2.98 -5.10
CA PHE A 298 23.64 -1.84 -5.91
C PHE A 298 24.43 -1.80 -7.24
N ILE A 299 23.74 -2.02 -8.36
CA ILE A 299 24.34 -2.11 -9.69
C ILE A 299 23.77 -1.01 -10.59
N ALA A 300 24.65 -0.24 -11.23
CA ALA A 300 24.31 0.64 -12.35
C ALA A 300 24.83 0.02 -13.66
N PRO A 301 23.96 -0.65 -14.46
CA PRO A 301 24.34 -1.30 -15.71
C PRO A 301 24.81 -0.35 -16.81
N SER A 302 25.42 -0.91 -17.86
CA SER A 302 25.76 -0.12 -19.05
C SER A 302 24.51 0.53 -19.68
N GLY A 303 24.58 1.83 -19.99
CA GLY A 303 23.48 2.56 -20.61
C GLY A 303 22.47 3.18 -19.64
N THR A 304 22.61 2.95 -18.33
CA THR A 304 21.73 3.55 -17.32
C THR A 304 22.30 4.85 -16.75
N SER A 305 21.42 5.75 -16.28
CA SER A 305 21.79 6.98 -15.57
C SER A 305 21.19 7.00 -14.16
N SER A 306 22.01 7.22 -13.16
CA SER A 306 21.56 7.44 -11.79
C SER A 306 22.37 8.50 -11.04
N ARG A 307 21.72 9.10 -10.05
CA ARG A 307 22.23 10.21 -9.27
C ARG A 307 21.89 10.02 -7.80
N ILE A 308 22.88 10.17 -6.94
CA ILE A 308 22.73 10.18 -5.48
C ILE A 308 23.05 11.59 -4.99
N GLU A 309 22.10 12.22 -4.29
CA GLU A 309 22.24 13.55 -3.73
C GLU A 309 21.98 13.51 -2.21
N SER A 310 22.93 14.00 -1.42
CA SER A 310 22.76 14.16 0.02
C SER A 310 23.43 15.44 0.50
N VAL A 311 22.94 16.03 1.59
CA VAL A 311 23.57 17.21 2.21
C VAL A 311 24.72 16.81 3.15
N ASN A 312 24.59 15.66 3.82
CA ASN A 312 25.53 15.27 4.87
C ASN A 312 26.61 14.30 4.35
N ASN A 313 26.21 13.11 3.92
CA ASN A 313 27.14 12.03 3.60
C ASN A 313 26.59 11.07 2.54
N ILE A 314 27.45 10.66 1.61
CA ILE A 314 27.21 9.55 0.69
C ILE A 314 28.34 8.54 0.88
N LEU A 315 28.01 7.33 1.32
CA LEU A 315 28.96 6.25 1.47
C LEU A 315 28.71 5.17 0.42
N LEU A 316 29.69 4.96 -0.46
CA LEU A 316 29.68 3.81 -1.37
C LEU A 316 30.34 2.63 -0.66
N ARG A 317 29.53 1.66 -0.23
CA ARG A 317 29.96 0.45 0.48
C ARG A 317 30.43 -0.62 -0.52
N PRO A 318 31.18 -1.66 -0.07
CA PRO A 318 31.38 -2.86 -0.86
C PRO A 318 30.06 -3.39 -1.43
N GLY A 319 30.09 -3.91 -2.66
CA GLY A 319 28.86 -4.35 -3.35
C GLY A 319 28.29 -3.31 -4.32
N PHE A 320 28.64 -2.02 -4.20
CA PHE A 320 28.34 -1.03 -5.24
C PHE A 320 29.14 -1.29 -6.52
N ARG A 321 28.46 -1.27 -7.68
CA ARG A 321 29.08 -1.46 -8.99
C ARG A 321 28.44 -0.59 -10.07
N ALA A 322 29.21 0.33 -10.65
CA ALA A 322 28.86 1.00 -11.90
C ALA A 322 29.59 0.34 -13.08
N GLU A 323 28.86 -0.16 -14.07
CA GLU A 323 29.43 -0.82 -15.25
C GLU A 323 29.98 0.17 -16.27
N SER A 324 30.85 -0.30 -17.16
CA SER A 324 31.35 0.53 -18.26
C SER A 324 30.19 0.98 -19.15
N GLY A 325 30.01 2.29 -19.30
CA GLY A 325 28.90 2.89 -20.04
C GLY A 325 27.71 3.32 -19.17
N ALA A 326 27.75 3.08 -17.86
CA ALA A 326 26.81 3.68 -16.91
C ALA A 326 27.19 5.15 -16.63
N SER A 327 26.18 5.99 -16.43
CA SER A 327 26.31 7.33 -15.85
C SER A 327 25.91 7.28 -14.39
N PHE A 328 26.87 7.48 -13.47
CA PHE A 328 26.61 7.52 -12.04
C PHE A 328 27.20 8.80 -11.45
N VAL A 329 26.38 9.58 -10.75
CA VAL A 329 26.79 10.81 -10.09
C VAL A 329 26.44 10.76 -8.61
N ALA A 330 27.43 10.92 -7.72
CA ALA A 330 27.20 11.15 -6.30
C ALA A 330 27.60 12.57 -5.95
N THR A 331 26.68 13.35 -5.35
CA THR A 331 26.89 14.77 -5.04
C THR A 331 26.57 15.05 -3.58
N ILE A 332 27.54 15.63 -2.87
CA ILE A 332 27.25 16.32 -1.61
C ILE A 332 26.74 17.72 -1.95
N ASP A 333 25.47 17.98 -1.64
CA ASP A 333 24.86 19.28 -1.83
C ASP A 333 25.42 20.26 -0.79
N THR A 334 26.49 20.96 -1.19
CA THR A 334 27.26 21.89 -0.35
C THR A 334 26.77 23.33 -0.44
N ALA A 335 25.57 23.57 -1.00
CA ALA A 335 24.96 24.89 -0.97
C ALA A 335 24.96 25.42 0.49
N PRO A 336 25.53 26.60 0.77
CA PRO A 336 25.77 27.04 2.14
C PRO A 336 24.45 27.10 2.91
N ILE A 337 24.43 26.48 4.11
CA ILE A 337 23.36 26.60 5.12
C ILE A 337 23.41 28.02 5.71
N THR A 338 23.20 29.03 4.89
CA THR A 338 22.89 30.36 5.35
C THR A 338 21.39 30.41 5.59
N ASN A 339 20.97 30.15 6.84
CA ASN A 339 19.56 30.14 7.27
C ASN A 339 18.69 29.07 6.61
N GLY A 340 19.09 27.79 6.63
CA GLY A 340 18.21 26.66 6.26
C GLY A 340 17.70 26.63 4.81
N ILE A 341 18.25 27.47 3.93
CA ILE A 341 17.74 27.66 2.58
C ILE A 341 18.93 27.80 1.64
N GLN A 342 19.10 26.84 0.73
CA GLN A 342 19.13 27.14 -0.71
C GLN A 342 18.94 25.88 -1.56
N GLY A 343 18.11 26.00 -2.60
CA GLY A 343 18.20 25.11 -3.75
C GLY A 343 16.90 24.65 -4.41
N ARG A 344 15.70 25.16 -4.08
CA ARG A 344 14.50 25.12 -4.96
C ARG A 344 13.37 25.92 -4.29
N ASP A 345 12.88 26.92 -5.02
CA ASP A 345 11.79 27.85 -4.69
C ASP A 345 11.61 28.23 -3.21
N ARG A 346 12.01 29.46 -2.87
CA ARG A 346 11.19 30.24 -1.94
C ARG A 346 9.83 30.39 -2.62
N SER A 347 8.93 29.42 -2.45
CA SER A 347 7.54 29.70 -2.75
C SER A 347 7.13 30.79 -1.77
N SER A 348 6.99 32.01 -2.28
CA SER A 348 6.17 33.03 -1.64
C SER A 348 4.89 32.36 -1.13
N GLU A 349 4.37 32.78 0.03
CA GLU A 349 3.06 32.33 0.53
C GLU A 349 2.08 32.20 -0.64
N ILE A 350 1.83 30.96 -1.07
CA ILE A 350 0.90 30.72 -2.17
C ILE A 350 -0.47 30.80 -1.54
N VAL A 351 -1.24 31.82 -1.91
CA VAL A 351 -2.64 31.90 -1.49
C VAL A 351 -3.34 30.64 -1.99
N ARG A 352 -3.74 29.78 -1.05
CA ARG A 352 -4.43 28.53 -1.35
C ARG A 352 -5.92 28.81 -1.47
N ASN A 353 -6.52 28.30 -2.55
CA ASN A 353 -7.96 28.26 -2.63
C ASN A 353 -8.45 27.13 -1.72
N GLN A 354 -9.35 27.47 -0.80
CA GLN A 354 -10.12 26.47 -0.07
C GLN A 354 -11.08 25.79 -1.05
N LYS A 355 -10.82 24.52 -1.33
CA LYS A 355 -11.68 23.68 -2.17
C LYS A 355 -12.20 22.53 -1.30
N PRO A 356 -13.26 22.77 -0.50
CA PRO A 356 -13.86 21.72 0.31
C PRO A 356 -14.28 20.55 -0.59
N PHE A 357 -14.22 19.33 -0.07
CA PHE A 357 -14.86 18.21 -0.75
C PHE A 357 -16.37 18.42 -0.80
N ASP A 358 -16.98 17.93 -1.88
CA ASP A 358 -18.44 17.88 -1.98
C ASP A 358 -18.99 17.12 -0.78
N GLU A 359 -20.10 17.62 -0.23
CA GLU A 359 -20.87 16.91 0.78
C GLU A 359 -21.28 15.56 0.18
N VAL A 360 -20.62 14.51 0.67
CA VAL A 360 -21.13 13.15 0.53
C VAL A 360 -22.28 13.03 1.51
N GLY A 361 -23.23 12.12 1.26
CA GLY A 361 -24.31 11.81 2.21
C GLY A 361 -23.78 11.33 3.57
N GLU A 362 -24.58 10.58 4.32
CA GLU A 362 -24.10 10.01 5.58
C GLU A 362 -22.86 9.13 5.32
N LEU A 363 -21.67 9.64 5.70
CA LEU A 363 -20.42 8.91 5.59
C LEU A 363 -20.43 7.79 6.63
N GLU A 364 -20.47 6.56 6.15
CA GLU A 364 -20.42 5.40 7.02
C GLU A 364 -18.97 5.08 7.37
N ASN A 365 -18.71 4.88 8.67
CA ASN A 365 -17.43 4.36 9.11
C ASN A 365 -17.30 2.92 8.63
N VAL A 366 -16.15 2.61 8.05
CA VAL A 366 -15.69 1.25 7.82
C VAL A 366 -15.44 0.63 9.19
N ILE A 367 -16.23 -0.40 9.50
CA ILE A 367 -16.08 -1.16 10.73
C ILE A 367 -15.01 -2.23 10.49
N PHE A 368 -13.78 -1.95 10.94
CA PHE A 368 -12.76 -2.97 11.15
C PHE A 368 -12.94 -3.52 12.56
N THR A 369 -13.65 -4.64 12.72
CA THR A 369 -13.87 -5.25 14.03
C THR A 369 -12.56 -5.86 14.54
N ASP A 370 -12.16 -5.51 15.77
CA ASP A 370 -11.06 -6.20 16.46
C ASP A 370 -11.42 -7.68 16.74
N GLU A 371 -12.70 -8.05 16.62
CA GLU A 371 -13.20 -9.44 16.60
C GLU A 371 -12.78 -10.23 15.33
N ASP A 372 -12.19 -9.57 14.33
CA ASP A 372 -11.62 -10.24 13.14
C ASP A 372 -10.09 -10.38 13.22
N LEU A 373 -9.46 -9.72 14.20
CA LEU A 373 -8.06 -9.93 14.59
C LEU A 373 -7.93 -11.10 15.57
N VAL A 374 -8.99 -11.87 15.76
CA VAL A 374 -8.95 -12.99 16.67
C VAL A 374 -7.90 -13.94 16.16
N ASP A 375 -7.07 -14.33 17.11
CA ASP A 375 -6.16 -15.47 17.15
C ASP A 375 -6.82 -16.81 16.70
N ASP A 376 -7.93 -16.82 15.94
CA ASP A 376 -8.76 -17.96 15.57
C ASP A 376 -9.16 -17.94 14.09
N VAL A 377 -8.29 -17.46 13.18
CA VAL A 377 -8.43 -17.84 11.77
C VAL A 377 -8.09 -19.33 11.64
N VAL A 378 -9.13 -20.14 11.74
CA VAL A 378 -9.10 -21.57 11.54
C VAL A 378 -9.09 -21.82 10.02
N LEU A 379 -7.90 -21.82 9.40
CA LEU A 379 -7.70 -22.16 7.99
C LEU A 379 -8.10 -23.62 7.78
N ILE A 380 -9.22 -23.84 7.09
CA ILE A 380 -9.75 -25.18 6.79
C ILE A 380 -9.55 -25.50 5.30
N LYS A 381 -8.61 -26.40 4.99
CA LYS A 381 -8.35 -26.94 3.65
C LYS A 381 -9.10 -28.25 3.47
N SER A 382 -9.68 -28.50 2.30
CA SER A 382 -10.27 -29.81 1.96
C SER A 382 -9.65 -30.42 0.71
N PHE A 383 -9.11 -31.64 0.81
CA PHE A 383 -8.41 -32.30 -0.29
C PHE A 383 -8.49 -33.85 -0.22
N PRO A 384 -8.36 -34.57 -1.34
CA PRO A 384 -8.36 -34.04 -2.69
C PRO A 384 -9.75 -33.49 -3.05
N ASN A 385 -9.80 -32.40 -3.80
CA ASN A 385 -11.02 -31.88 -4.40
C ASN A 385 -10.70 -31.55 -5.86
N PRO A 386 -11.14 -32.34 -6.86
CA PRO A 386 -12.17 -33.38 -6.76
C PRO A 386 -11.78 -34.64 -5.95
N PHE A 387 -12.73 -35.23 -5.24
CA PHE A 387 -12.53 -36.45 -4.43
C PHE A 387 -13.17 -37.69 -5.09
N THR A 388 -12.61 -38.86 -4.78
CA THR A 388 -13.18 -40.15 -5.18
C THR A 388 -13.93 -40.81 -4.03
N ASN A 389 -13.24 -41.28 -2.99
CA ASN A 389 -13.87 -42.07 -1.91
C ASN A 389 -13.66 -41.48 -0.51
N LYS A 390 -12.82 -40.46 -0.41
CA LYS A 390 -12.46 -39.79 0.84
C LYS A 390 -12.14 -38.33 0.59
N ILE A 391 -12.40 -37.50 1.58
CA ILE A 391 -11.95 -36.11 1.64
C ILE A 391 -11.29 -35.89 3.00
N THR A 392 -10.12 -35.29 3.00
CA THR A 392 -9.38 -34.86 4.18
C THR A 392 -9.61 -33.38 4.37
N ILE A 393 -9.90 -33.00 5.61
CA ILE A 393 -10.07 -31.62 6.03
C ILE A 393 -8.94 -31.33 7.00
N GLU A 394 -8.04 -30.44 6.60
CA GLU A 394 -6.97 -29.95 7.45
C GLU A 394 -7.35 -28.60 8.01
N VAL A 395 -7.10 -28.42 9.29
CA VAL A 395 -7.48 -27.24 10.05
C VAL A 395 -6.22 -26.67 10.71
N SER A 396 -5.98 -25.36 10.61
CA SER A 396 -4.78 -24.73 11.20
C SER A 396 -4.70 -24.83 12.72
N LYS A 397 -5.82 -25.04 13.41
CA LYS A 397 -5.92 -25.20 14.87
C LYS A 397 -6.95 -26.29 15.21
N ASN A 398 -6.78 -26.99 16.33
CA ASN A 398 -7.75 -28.01 16.74
C ASN A 398 -9.12 -27.38 17.05
N ILE A 399 -10.19 -27.91 16.46
CA ILE A 399 -11.56 -27.48 16.78
C ILE A 399 -12.16 -28.45 17.79
N LYS A 400 -12.69 -27.93 18.89
CA LYS A 400 -13.43 -28.70 19.89
C LYS A 400 -14.90 -28.82 19.49
N GLU A 401 -15.46 -30.00 19.70
CA GLU A 401 -16.88 -30.31 19.50
C GLU A 401 -17.45 -29.89 18.14
N CYS A 402 -16.78 -30.19 17.03
CA CYS A 402 -17.25 -29.79 15.69
C CYS A 402 -18.02 -30.90 14.97
N SER A 403 -18.96 -30.50 14.11
CA SER A 403 -19.66 -31.42 13.19
C SER A 403 -19.41 -31.02 11.75
N ILE A 404 -19.17 -32.00 10.89
CA ILE A 404 -19.06 -31.80 9.45
C ILE A 404 -20.25 -32.41 8.76
N ILE A 405 -20.95 -31.60 7.99
CA ILE A 405 -22.21 -31.92 7.32
C ILE A 405 -22.01 -31.74 5.82
N ILE A 406 -22.30 -32.77 5.04
CA ILE A 406 -22.26 -32.72 3.57
C ILE A 406 -23.69 -32.69 3.06
N PHE A 407 -24.01 -31.74 2.19
CA PHE A 407 -25.28 -31.59 1.51
C PHE A 407 -25.14 -31.89 0.02
N ASN A 408 -26.18 -32.43 -0.59
CA ASN A 408 -26.33 -32.39 -2.05
C ASN A 408 -26.82 -31.01 -2.51
N MET A 409 -26.82 -30.77 -3.83
CA MET A 409 -27.29 -29.49 -4.40
C MET A 409 -28.79 -29.21 -4.21
N MET A 410 -29.56 -30.16 -3.68
CA MET A 410 -30.96 -29.96 -3.30
C MET A 410 -31.11 -29.60 -1.81
N GLY A 411 -29.99 -29.41 -1.09
CA GLY A 411 -29.97 -29.07 0.33
C GLY A 411 -30.22 -30.25 1.28
N GLN A 412 -30.18 -31.49 0.79
CA GLN A 412 -30.35 -32.68 1.63
C GLN A 412 -29.01 -33.12 2.22
N VAL A 413 -28.98 -33.40 3.53
CA VAL A 413 -27.80 -33.97 4.20
C VAL A 413 -27.54 -35.37 3.66
N VAL A 414 -26.35 -35.57 3.09
CA VAL A 414 -25.88 -36.87 2.60
C VAL A 414 -24.93 -37.55 3.57
N LYS A 415 -24.26 -36.79 4.44
CA LYS A 415 -23.33 -37.30 5.44
C LYS A 415 -23.19 -36.28 6.57
N GLU A 416 -23.12 -36.75 7.81
CA GLU A 416 -22.80 -35.94 8.97
C GLU A 416 -21.89 -36.76 9.90
N GLU A 417 -20.78 -36.17 10.34
CA GLU A 417 -19.84 -36.79 11.27
C GLU A 417 -19.38 -35.77 12.32
N PHE A 418 -19.27 -36.22 13.57
CA PHE A 418 -18.85 -35.42 14.72
C PHE A 418 -17.39 -35.71 15.07
N PHE A 419 -16.66 -34.65 15.42
CA PHE A 419 -15.25 -34.71 15.80
C PHE A 419 -14.97 -33.78 16.98
N ASP A 420 -14.00 -34.17 17.79
CA ASP A 420 -13.57 -33.37 18.93
C ASP A 420 -12.05 -33.29 18.97
N ASP A 421 -11.56 -32.10 19.33
CA ASP A 421 -10.15 -31.73 19.49
C ASP A 421 -9.22 -32.25 18.37
N THR A 422 -9.55 -31.94 17.10
CA THR A 422 -8.77 -32.39 15.95
C THR A 422 -8.48 -31.29 14.93
N SER A 423 -7.30 -31.40 14.32
CA SER A 423 -6.81 -30.55 13.22
C SER A 423 -6.74 -31.28 11.87
N ASN A 424 -6.97 -32.60 11.85
CA ASN A 424 -6.99 -33.38 10.62
C ASN A 424 -8.16 -34.38 10.67
N ILE A 425 -9.11 -34.20 9.76
CA ILE A 425 -10.34 -34.95 9.72
C ILE A 425 -10.43 -35.68 8.38
N GLU A 426 -10.55 -37.00 8.40
CA GLU A 426 -10.73 -37.79 7.19
C GLU A 426 -12.15 -38.35 7.11
N ILE A 427 -12.96 -37.79 6.21
CA ILE A 427 -14.29 -38.30 5.91
C ILE A 427 -14.15 -39.42 4.90
N ARG A 428 -14.43 -40.64 5.35
CA ARG A 428 -14.36 -41.87 4.53
C ARG A 428 -15.75 -42.38 4.15
N GLY A 429 -15.79 -43.30 3.19
CA GLY A 429 -17.00 -44.04 2.86
C GLY A 429 -17.96 -43.30 1.92
N LEU A 430 -17.46 -42.37 1.10
CA LEU A 430 -18.26 -41.57 0.16
C LEU A 430 -18.49 -42.28 -1.20
N TYR A 431 -18.39 -43.61 -1.25
CA TYR A 431 -18.46 -44.41 -2.48
C TYR A 431 -19.87 -44.47 -3.11
N GLY A 432 -20.93 -44.24 -2.31
CA GLY A 432 -22.32 -44.28 -2.77
C GLY A 432 -22.85 -42.95 -3.33
N LEU A 433 -22.04 -41.89 -3.27
CA LEU A 433 -22.41 -40.58 -3.81
C LEU A 433 -22.32 -40.59 -5.33
N SER A 434 -23.35 -40.04 -5.98
CA SER A 434 -23.32 -39.82 -7.44
C SER A 434 -22.27 -38.77 -7.79
N ASN A 435 -21.67 -38.89 -8.96
CA ASN A 435 -20.74 -37.88 -9.49
C ASN A 435 -21.44 -36.53 -9.57
N GLY A 436 -20.80 -35.47 -9.08
CA GLY A 436 -21.43 -34.16 -9.00
C GLY A 436 -20.88 -33.27 -7.89
N VAL A 437 -21.55 -32.15 -7.70
CA VAL A 437 -21.18 -31.13 -6.71
C VAL A 437 -21.94 -31.37 -5.40
N TYR A 438 -21.24 -31.19 -4.29
CA TYR A 438 -21.78 -31.23 -2.94
C TYR A 438 -21.29 -30.01 -2.16
N VAL A 439 -21.98 -29.68 -1.08
CA VAL A 439 -21.61 -28.62 -0.14
C VAL A 439 -21.17 -29.26 1.16
N LEU A 440 -20.01 -28.89 1.66
CA LEU A 440 -19.47 -29.30 2.95
C LEU A 440 -19.57 -28.13 3.91
N LYS A 441 -20.21 -28.33 5.05
CA LYS A 441 -20.33 -27.34 6.12
C LYS A 441 -19.67 -27.88 7.37
N VAL A 442 -18.95 -27.03 8.09
CA VAL A 442 -18.42 -27.34 9.42
C VAL A 442 -19.08 -26.40 10.43
N VAL A 443 -19.57 -26.97 11.52
CA VAL A 443 -20.20 -26.22 12.61
C VAL A 443 -19.51 -26.53 13.93
N ASP A 444 -19.49 -25.57 14.86
CA ASP A 444 -18.99 -25.76 16.22
C ASP A 444 -20.03 -26.44 17.14
N GLY A 445 -19.66 -26.68 18.39
CA GLY A 445 -20.53 -27.31 19.40
C GLY A 445 -21.76 -26.47 19.77
N ASN A 446 -21.74 -25.17 19.44
CA ASN A 446 -22.87 -24.24 19.59
C ASN A 446 -23.71 -24.13 18.31
N ASN A 447 -23.39 -24.93 17.28
CA ASN A 447 -24.02 -24.96 15.97
C ASN A 447 -23.83 -23.67 15.14
N ASN A 448 -22.81 -22.87 15.46
CA ASN A 448 -22.38 -21.76 14.63
C ASN A 448 -21.66 -22.30 13.40
N GLU A 449 -21.92 -21.69 12.25
CA GLU A 449 -21.23 -22.04 11.01
C GLU A 449 -19.78 -21.54 11.06
N LEU A 450 -18.83 -22.48 11.01
CA LEU A 450 -17.41 -22.16 10.97
C LEU A 450 -16.93 -22.02 9.52
N ILE A 451 -17.43 -22.86 8.60
CA ILE A 451 -17.09 -22.78 7.18
C ILE A 451 -18.13 -23.52 6.33
N THR A 452 -18.34 -23.05 5.09
CA THR A 452 -19.05 -23.78 4.03
C THR A 452 -18.21 -23.80 2.74
N ARG A 453 -18.00 -24.99 2.16
CA ARG A 453 -17.16 -25.21 0.96
C ARG A 453 -17.86 -26.08 -0.07
N ARG A 454 -17.55 -25.83 -1.34
CA ARG A 454 -17.97 -26.69 -2.46
C ARG A 454 -16.96 -27.83 -2.67
N ILE A 455 -17.46 -29.06 -2.75
CA ILE A 455 -16.64 -30.26 -3.03
C ILE A 455 -17.20 -31.02 -4.25
N VAL A 456 -16.32 -31.66 -5.02
CA VAL A 456 -16.68 -32.33 -6.29
C VAL A 456 -16.35 -33.82 -6.21
N LYS A 457 -17.36 -34.68 -6.42
CA LYS A 457 -17.22 -36.13 -6.55
C LYS A 457 -16.97 -36.52 -8.00
N LEU A 458 -15.85 -37.23 -8.26
CA LEU A 458 -15.54 -37.86 -9.55
C LEU A 458 -16.12 -39.25 -9.72
#